data_AF-F3QV22-F1
#
_entry.id   AF-F3QV22-F1
#
_cell.length_a   1.000
_cell.length_b   1.000
_cell.length_c   1.000
_cell.angle_alpha   90.00
_cell.angle_beta   90.00
_cell.angle_gamma   90.00
#
_symmetry.space_group_name_H-M   'P 1'
#
loop_
_entity.id
_entity.type
_entity.pdbx_description
1 polymer ?
#
loop_
_entity_poly.entity_id
_entity_poly.type
_entity_poly.pdbx_seq_one_letter_code
_entity_poly.pdbx_strand_id
1 'polypeptide(L)'
;MKPKTKIQKEVARLSANLRPISATQIDWAYRHCVEHIGYRTKKGNITCSDCGHEWHSDSGLCDTLEGCTCPKCHAELKVQDTRRRIYKETQNFSVITTCKGYQVIRVAQVRCESRKGEPMRFYCHEVVQRWISPDGKVTDMALLRGFLFCYCDVWALGSDMEVRPHNSLYDDVVARSCAYPKMRILPQLRRNGFKGDFHGISPVRLFKALLSDPRIETLMKGGEIEVMKHFLFNTRTADECWASYLIAKRHKYQIDNLSMWCDYLRMLKKLGQDLRNPKNICPEDFMAAHDNATRKIEAIHEKERAAEQRR
;
A
#
# COMPACT_ATOMS: atom_id res chain seq x y z
N MET A 1 -18.25 12.29 11.06
CA MET A 1 -18.10 13.08 12.31
C MET A 1 -18.12 14.56 11.95
N LYS A 2 -18.62 15.42 12.82
CA LYS A 2 -18.62 16.88 12.56
C LYS A 2 -17.17 17.40 12.41
N PRO A 3 -16.80 18.04 11.29
CA PRO A 3 -15.48 18.62 11.09
C PRO A 3 -15.17 19.69 12.14
N LYS A 4 -14.09 19.50 12.91
CA LYS A 4 -13.72 20.42 14.01
C LYS A 4 -12.57 21.35 13.59
N THR A 5 -11.53 20.80 12.98
CA THR A 5 -10.32 21.55 12.62
C THR A 5 -10.49 22.31 11.32
N LYS A 6 -9.65 23.33 11.08
CA LYS A 6 -9.64 24.12 9.83
C LYS A 6 -9.45 23.21 8.60
N ILE A 7 -8.50 22.28 8.66
CA ILE A 7 -8.22 21.34 7.57
C ILE A 7 -9.39 20.39 7.31
N GLN A 8 -10.06 19.89 8.36
CA GLN A 8 -11.23 19.01 8.20
C GLN A 8 -12.40 19.73 7.54
N LYS A 9 -12.68 20.97 7.95
CA LYS A 9 -13.75 21.80 7.35
C LYS A 9 -13.47 22.10 5.89
N GLU A 10 -12.21 22.41 5.56
CA GLU A 10 -11.77 22.66 4.19
C GLU A 10 -11.86 21.39 3.32
N VAL A 11 -11.35 20.25 3.80
CA VAL A 11 -11.42 18.97 3.09
C VAL A 11 -12.86 18.54 2.85
N ALA A 12 -13.75 18.66 3.86
CA ALA A 12 -15.17 18.34 3.68
C ALA A 12 -15.81 19.19 2.57
N ARG A 13 -15.52 20.50 2.55
CA ARG A 13 -16.00 21.41 1.50
C ARG A 13 -15.43 21.05 0.12
N LEU A 14 -14.14 20.72 0.03
CA LEU A 14 -13.51 20.36 -1.25
C LEU A 14 -14.01 19.01 -1.78
N SER A 15 -14.20 18.04 -0.88
CA SER A 15 -14.75 16.72 -1.19
C SER A 15 -16.16 16.80 -1.77
N ALA A 16 -17.03 17.60 -1.18
CA ALA A 16 -18.39 17.82 -1.68
C ALA A 16 -18.44 18.43 -3.09
N ASN A 17 -17.37 19.11 -3.52
CA ASN A 17 -17.26 19.72 -4.85
C ASN A 17 -16.39 18.90 -5.82
N LEU A 18 -15.90 17.72 -5.43
CA LEU A 18 -15.18 16.84 -6.34
C LEU A 18 -16.13 16.30 -7.39
N ARG A 19 -15.67 16.29 -8.65
CA ARG A 19 -16.37 15.56 -9.69
C ARG A 19 -16.40 14.06 -9.35
N PRO A 20 -17.48 13.34 -9.66
CA PRO A 20 -17.51 11.88 -9.55
C PRO A 20 -16.33 11.24 -10.27
N ILE A 21 -15.97 10.01 -9.89
CA ILE A 21 -15.02 9.22 -10.65
C ILE A 21 -15.57 9.07 -12.08
N SER A 22 -14.73 9.35 -13.08
CA SER A 22 -15.17 9.43 -14.47
C SER A 22 -15.57 8.06 -15.02
N ALA A 23 -16.45 8.04 -16.01
CA ALA A 23 -16.86 6.80 -16.70
C ALA A 23 -15.64 6.01 -17.23
N THR A 24 -14.63 6.69 -17.78
CA THR A 24 -13.40 6.04 -18.26
C THR A 24 -12.62 5.34 -17.14
N GLN A 25 -12.59 5.91 -15.94
CA GLN A 25 -11.92 5.29 -14.79
C GLN A 25 -12.70 4.09 -14.26
N ILE A 26 -14.03 4.19 -14.26
CA ILE A 26 -14.92 3.10 -13.86
C ILE A 26 -14.83 1.94 -14.85
N ASP A 27 -14.90 2.22 -16.14
CA ASP A 27 -14.76 1.24 -17.23
C ASP A 27 -13.40 0.54 -17.19
N TRP A 28 -12.33 1.28 -16.94
CA TRP A 28 -11.01 0.68 -16.69
C TRP A 28 -11.05 -0.28 -15.49
N ALA A 29 -11.70 0.12 -14.39
CA ALA A 29 -11.77 -0.74 -13.20
C ALA A 29 -12.58 -2.01 -13.46
N TYR A 30 -13.65 -1.94 -14.24
CA TYR A 30 -14.45 -3.11 -14.62
C TYR A 30 -13.68 -4.12 -15.47
N ARG A 31 -12.71 -3.67 -16.27
CA ARG A 31 -11.88 -4.54 -17.12
C ARG A 31 -10.65 -5.12 -16.43
N HIS A 32 -10.10 -4.41 -15.44
CA HIS A 32 -8.76 -4.70 -14.94
C HIS A 32 -8.70 -5.04 -13.45
N CYS A 33 -9.73 -4.70 -12.67
CA CYS A 33 -9.71 -4.89 -11.22
C CYS A 33 -10.44 -6.15 -10.76
N VAL A 34 -11.33 -6.70 -11.59
CA VAL A 34 -12.15 -7.89 -11.30
C VAL A 34 -11.83 -9.01 -12.28
N GLU A 35 -12.09 -10.23 -11.86
CA GLU A 35 -11.84 -11.44 -12.62
C GLU A 35 -13.01 -11.71 -13.57
N HIS A 36 -12.70 -11.81 -14.86
CA HIS A 36 -13.64 -12.23 -15.89
C HIS A 36 -13.54 -13.75 -16.04
N ILE A 37 -14.65 -14.49 -15.87
CA ILE A 37 -14.61 -15.94 -15.73
C ILE A 37 -15.44 -16.69 -16.80
N GLY A 38 -14.97 -17.87 -17.16
CA GLY A 38 -15.73 -18.84 -17.96
C GLY A 38 -16.29 -19.95 -17.09
N TYR A 39 -17.62 -20.12 -17.03
CA TYR A 39 -18.24 -21.22 -16.29
C TYR A 39 -18.15 -22.53 -17.08
N ARG A 40 -17.20 -23.41 -16.76
CA ARG A 40 -17.08 -24.70 -17.43
C ARG A 40 -17.83 -25.80 -16.71
N THR A 41 -18.58 -26.57 -17.48
CA THR A 41 -19.28 -27.79 -17.03
C THR A 41 -18.42 -29.02 -17.27
N LYS A 42 -18.75 -30.13 -16.59
CA LYS A 42 -18.10 -31.44 -16.83
C LYS A 42 -18.18 -31.94 -18.29
N LYS A 43 -19.14 -31.42 -19.06
CA LYS A 43 -19.34 -31.79 -20.47
C LYS A 43 -18.52 -30.93 -21.45
N GLY A 44 -17.65 -30.03 -20.97
CA GLY A 44 -16.86 -29.15 -21.84
C GLY A 44 -17.54 -27.83 -22.25
N ASN A 45 -18.83 -27.66 -21.96
CA ASN A 45 -19.50 -26.37 -22.22
C ASN A 45 -18.98 -25.27 -21.29
N ILE A 46 -18.59 -24.13 -21.88
CA ILE A 46 -18.16 -22.92 -21.21
C ILE A 46 -19.22 -21.84 -21.44
N THR A 47 -19.60 -21.13 -20.39
CA THR A 47 -20.43 -19.92 -20.49
C THR A 47 -19.63 -18.69 -20.07
N CYS A 48 -19.60 -17.67 -20.92
CA CYS A 48 -18.93 -16.40 -20.64
C CYS A 48 -19.68 -15.61 -19.56
N SER A 49 -18.97 -15.10 -18.55
CA SER A 49 -19.54 -14.20 -17.55
C SER A 49 -19.98 -12.86 -18.11
N ASP A 50 -19.25 -12.33 -19.09
CA ASP A 50 -19.43 -10.94 -19.54
C ASP A 50 -20.66 -10.78 -20.43
N CYS A 51 -20.90 -11.72 -21.35
CA CYS A 51 -22.00 -11.64 -22.31
C CYS A 51 -23.02 -12.79 -22.21
N GLY A 52 -22.79 -13.78 -21.35
CA GLY A 52 -23.69 -14.93 -21.17
C GLY A 52 -23.66 -15.97 -22.29
N HIS A 53 -22.84 -15.78 -23.34
CA HIS A 53 -22.75 -16.73 -24.46
C HIS A 53 -22.17 -18.08 -24.00
N GLU A 54 -22.71 -19.18 -24.54
CA GLU A 54 -22.28 -20.54 -24.26
C GLU A 54 -21.72 -21.19 -25.53
N TRP A 55 -20.60 -21.89 -25.38
CA TRP A 55 -19.97 -22.69 -26.44
C TRP A 55 -19.31 -23.94 -25.83
N HIS A 56 -18.97 -24.90 -26.68
CA HIS A 56 -18.24 -26.10 -26.28
C HIS A 56 -16.74 -25.91 -26.51
N SER A 57 -15.92 -26.38 -25.56
CA SER A 57 -14.47 -26.46 -25.72
C SER A 57 -13.98 -27.86 -25.38
N ASP A 58 -13.22 -28.45 -26.30
CA ASP A 58 -12.53 -29.73 -26.12
C ASP A 58 -11.16 -29.56 -25.44
N SER A 59 -10.68 -28.32 -25.29
CA SER A 59 -9.32 -27.99 -24.85
C SER A 59 -9.21 -27.75 -23.34
N GLY A 60 -9.78 -28.67 -22.55
CA GLY A 60 -9.94 -28.51 -21.10
C GLY A 60 -8.66 -28.12 -20.33
N LEU A 61 -7.50 -28.71 -20.67
CA LEU A 61 -6.24 -28.43 -19.99
C LEU A 61 -5.69 -27.02 -20.30
N CYS A 62 -5.69 -26.62 -21.58
CA CYS A 62 -5.23 -25.30 -22.04
C CYS A 62 -6.11 -24.19 -21.46
N ASP A 63 -7.42 -24.35 -21.55
CA ASP A 63 -8.41 -23.43 -20.98
C ASP A 63 -8.22 -23.18 -19.47
N THR A 64 -7.74 -24.19 -18.73
CA THR A 64 -7.51 -24.07 -17.27
C THR A 64 -6.24 -23.30 -16.95
N LEU A 65 -5.19 -23.50 -17.76
CA LEU A 65 -3.86 -22.94 -17.51
C LEU A 65 -3.74 -21.51 -18.04
N GLU A 66 -4.29 -21.24 -19.23
CA GLU A 66 -4.11 -19.98 -19.95
C GLU A 66 -5.40 -19.15 -20.02
N GLY A 67 -6.54 -19.73 -19.66
CA GLY A 67 -7.85 -19.12 -19.89
C GLY A 67 -8.35 -19.35 -21.31
N CYS A 68 -9.42 -18.66 -21.70
CA CYS A 68 -9.99 -18.72 -23.04
C CYS A 68 -10.54 -17.36 -23.47
N THR A 69 -10.67 -17.14 -24.78
CA THR A 69 -11.31 -15.94 -25.32
C THR A 69 -12.76 -16.26 -25.71
N CYS A 70 -13.71 -15.45 -25.26
CA CYS A 70 -15.11 -15.62 -25.64
C CYS A 70 -15.28 -15.40 -27.15
N PRO A 71 -15.91 -16.33 -27.90
CA PRO A 71 -16.08 -16.18 -29.35
C PRO A 71 -17.06 -15.07 -29.74
N LYS A 72 -17.91 -14.59 -28.81
CA LYS A 72 -18.92 -13.56 -29.08
C LYS A 72 -18.48 -12.16 -28.70
N CYS A 73 -17.94 -11.97 -27.49
CA CYS A 73 -17.54 -10.64 -27.00
C CYS A 73 -16.02 -10.42 -26.98
N HIS A 74 -15.24 -11.45 -27.32
CA HIS A 74 -13.77 -11.41 -27.35
C HIS A 74 -13.11 -11.07 -26.01
N ALA A 75 -13.85 -11.16 -24.90
CA ALA A 75 -13.28 -11.03 -23.56
C ALA A 75 -12.36 -12.22 -23.26
N GLU A 76 -11.22 -11.94 -22.66
CA GLU A 76 -10.33 -12.95 -22.08
C GLU A 76 -10.89 -13.40 -20.74
N LEU A 77 -11.05 -14.70 -20.56
CA LEU A 77 -11.74 -15.30 -19.42
C LEU A 77 -10.84 -16.33 -18.75
N LYS A 78 -10.80 -16.30 -17.42
CA LYS A 78 -10.25 -17.39 -16.62
C LYS A 78 -11.30 -18.48 -16.46
N VAL A 79 -11.02 -19.66 -17.02
CA VAL A 79 -11.99 -20.76 -16.98
C VAL A 79 -12.00 -21.40 -15.60
N GLN A 80 -13.20 -21.55 -15.03
CA GLN A 80 -13.40 -22.19 -13.73
C GLN A 80 -14.33 -23.39 -13.89
N ASP A 81 -13.84 -24.56 -13.46
CA ASP A 81 -14.67 -25.75 -13.32
C ASP A 81 -15.58 -25.61 -12.11
N THR A 82 -16.83 -25.25 -12.35
CA THR A 82 -17.75 -24.97 -11.25
C THR A 82 -19.19 -25.34 -11.57
N ARG A 83 -19.89 -25.82 -10.53
CA ARG A 83 -21.36 -25.98 -10.55
C ARG A 83 -22.07 -24.72 -10.07
N ARG A 84 -21.32 -23.72 -9.54
CA ARG A 84 -21.90 -22.46 -9.08
C ARG A 84 -22.49 -21.71 -10.27
N ARG A 85 -23.72 -21.21 -10.10
CA ARG A 85 -24.42 -20.41 -11.11
C ARG A 85 -24.25 -18.90 -10.91
N ILE A 86 -23.72 -18.49 -9.76
CA ILE A 86 -23.53 -17.09 -9.39
C ILE A 86 -22.08 -16.92 -8.95
N TYR A 87 -21.41 -15.92 -9.52
CA TYR A 87 -20.11 -15.43 -9.08
C TYR A 87 -20.27 -14.00 -8.61
N LYS A 88 -19.62 -13.68 -7.49
CA LYS A 88 -19.58 -12.33 -6.94
C LYS A 88 -18.15 -12.04 -6.53
N GLU A 89 -17.70 -10.86 -6.88
CA GLU A 89 -16.39 -10.36 -6.48
C GLU A 89 -16.52 -8.91 -6.06
N THR A 90 -15.71 -8.52 -5.08
CA THR A 90 -15.60 -7.14 -4.62
C THR A 90 -14.13 -6.79 -4.57
N GLN A 91 -13.75 -5.77 -5.33
CA GLN A 91 -12.38 -5.29 -5.43
C GLN A 91 -12.35 -3.78 -5.24
N ASN A 92 -11.21 -3.25 -4.84
CA ASN A 92 -11.03 -1.80 -4.71
C ASN A 92 -10.07 -1.31 -5.79
N PHE A 93 -10.32 -0.13 -6.33
CA PHE A 93 -9.37 0.58 -7.17
C PHE A 93 -9.21 2.01 -6.69
N SER A 94 -8.06 2.61 -6.99
CA SER A 94 -7.76 3.96 -6.59
C SER A 94 -7.48 4.89 -7.75
N VAL A 95 -7.91 6.15 -7.61
CA VAL A 95 -7.59 7.25 -8.50
C VAL A 95 -6.75 8.25 -7.72
N ILE A 96 -5.50 8.42 -8.16
CA ILE A 96 -4.54 9.35 -7.56
C ILE A 96 -4.61 10.68 -8.33
N THR A 97 -5.06 11.72 -7.65
CA THR A 97 -5.29 13.04 -8.25
C THR A 97 -4.88 14.18 -7.30
N THR A 98 -5.04 15.42 -7.74
CA THR A 98 -4.80 16.62 -6.93
C THR A 98 -6.05 17.49 -6.88
N CYS A 99 -6.31 18.15 -5.75
CA CYS A 99 -7.39 19.13 -5.62
C CYS A 99 -6.93 20.30 -4.75
N LYS A 100 -6.92 21.53 -5.32
CA LYS A 100 -6.62 22.78 -4.59
C LYS A 100 -5.40 22.69 -3.65
N GLY A 101 -4.29 22.14 -4.14
CA GLY A 101 -3.04 22.01 -3.37
C GLY A 101 -2.93 20.74 -2.53
N TYR A 102 -3.97 19.92 -2.44
CA TYR A 102 -3.92 18.59 -1.81
C TYR A 102 -3.57 17.51 -2.82
N GLN A 103 -2.79 16.53 -2.38
CA GLN A 103 -2.74 15.22 -3.02
C GLN A 103 -3.93 14.40 -2.51
N VAL A 104 -4.71 13.82 -3.41
CA VAL A 104 -5.93 13.08 -3.08
C VAL A 104 -5.86 11.68 -3.66
N ILE A 105 -6.05 10.68 -2.81
CA ILE A 105 -6.19 9.28 -3.23
C ILE A 105 -7.64 8.89 -2.98
N ARG A 106 -8.38 8.72 -4.07
CA ARG A 106 -9.80 8.34 -4.04
C ARG A 106 -9.89 6.84 -4.25
N VAL A 107 -10.50 6.11 -3.34
CA VAL A 107 -10.72 4.66 -3.47
C VAL A 107 -12.18 4.40 -3.72
N ALA A 108 -12.45 3.63 -4.77
CA ALA A 108 -13.77 3.13 -5.07
C ALA A 108 -13.80 1.60 -5.02
N GLN A 109 -14.89 1.11 -4.46
CA GLN A 109 -15.24 -0.29 -4.46
C GLN A 109 -15.97 -0.63 -5.76
N VAL A 110 -15.45 -1.62 -6.48
CA VAL A 110 -16.10 -2.27 -7.61
C VAL A 110 -16.63 -3.60 -7.16
N ARG A 111 -17.91 -3.84 -7.40
CA ARG A 111 -18.55 -5.12 -7.17
C ARG A 111 -19.06 -5.66 -8.50
N CYS A 112 -18.76 -6.92 -8.80
CA CYS A 112 -19.36 -7.61 -9.92
C CYS A 112 -20.30 -8.72 -9.43
N GLU A 113 -21.37 -8.94 -10.20
CA GLU A 113 -22.26 -10.07 -10.04
C GLU A 113 -22.50 -10.68 -11.41
N SER A 114 -22.04 -11.92 -11.59
CA SER A 114 -22.26 -12.69 -12.81
C SER A 114 -23.18 -13.87 -12.50
N ARG A 115 -24.26 -13.99 -13.27
CA ARG A 115 -25.17 -15.13 -13.22
C ARG A 115 -25.03 -15.89 -14.53
N LYS A 116 -24.77 -17.19 -14.45
CA LYS A 116 -24.52 -18.03 -15.62
C LYS A 116 -25.66 -17.90 -16.65
N GLY A 117 -25.31 -17.48 -17.86
CA GLY A 117 -26.22 -17.25 -18.99
C GLY A 117 -26.74 -15.80 -19.12
N GLU A 118 -26.39 -14.92 -18.18
CA GLU A 118 -26.72 -13.49 -18.23
C GLU A 118 -25.43 -12.65 -18.30
N PRO A 119 -25.46 -11.46 -18.91
CA PRO A 119 -24.33 -10.53 -18.86
C PRO A 119 -24.00 -10.11 -17.42
N MET A 120 -22.71 -10.01 -17.11
CA MET A 120 -22.22 -9.57 -15.81
C MET A 120 -22.69 -8.14 -15.49
N ARG A 121 -23.10 -7.92 -14.24
CA ARG A 121 -23.46 -6.60 -13.72
C ARG A 121 -22.34 -6.05 -12.85
N PHE A 122 -22.10 -4.75 -12.99
CA PHE A 122 -21.07 -4.05 -12.23
C PHE A 122 -21.69 -2.91 -11.42
N TYR A 123 -21.11 -2.66 -10.26
CA TYR A 123 -21.45 -1.57 -9.36
C TYR A 123 -20.17 -0.89 -8.93
N CYS A 124 -20.15 0.43 -8.85
CA CYS A 124 -18.99 1.20 -8.43
C CYS A 124 -19.40 2.29 -7.45
N HIS A 125 -18.79 2.30 -6.27
CA HIS A 125 -19.04 3.29 -5.24
C HIS A 125 -17.71 3.85 -4.73
N GLU A 126 -17.56 5.16 -4.70
CA GLU A 126 -16.43 5.79 -4.01
C GLU A 126 -16.62 5.66 -2.50
N VAL A 127 -15.68 4.98 -1.83
CA VAL A 127 -15.82 4.59 -0.43
C VAL A 127 -14.90 5.37 0.51
N VAL A 128 -13.73 5.80 0.02
CA VAL A 128 -12.71 6.51 0.81
C VAL A 128 -12.03 7.58 -0.03
N GLN A 129 -11.69 8.71 0.59
CA GLN A 129 -10.75 9.69 0.07
C GLN A 129 -9.69 10.00 1.12
N ARG A 130 -8.43 9.85 0.76
CA ARG A 130 -7.27 10.21 1.60
C ARG A 130 -6.72 11.54 1.09
N TRP A 131 -6.90 12.60 1.87
CA TRP A 131 -6.44 13.94 1.54
C TRP A 131 -5.13 14.22 2.25
N ILE A 132 -4.06 14.44 1.50
CA ILE A 132 -2.72 14.73 2.03
C ILE A 132 -2.42 16.19 1.72
N SER A 133 -2.26 16.99 2.76
CA SER A 133 -1.87 18.40 2.64
C SER A 133 -0.40 18.56 2.23
N PRO A 134 0.02 19.75 1.77
CA PRO A 134 1.42 20.02 1.44
C PRO A 134 2.43 19.77 2.57
N ASP A 135 2.00 19.82 3.84
CA ASP A 135 2.82 19.51 5.02
C ASP A 135 2.70 18.04 5.49
N GLY A 136 2.09 17.17 4.67
CA GLY A 136 2.01 15.74 4.94
C GLY A 136 0.93 15.31 5.97
N LYS A 137 0.02 16.21 6.37
CA LYS A 137 -1.11 15.84 7.22
C LYS A 137 -2.18 15.13 6.40
N VAL A 138 -2.68 14.01 6.92
CA VAL A 138 -3.70 13.20 6.26
C VAL A 138 -5.06 13.46 6.90
N THR A 139 -6.07 13.74 6.09
CA THR A 139 -7.48 13.82 6.49
C THR A 139 -8.29 12.81 5.69
N ASP A 140 -9.06 12.00 6.40
CA ASP A 140 -9.82 10.89 5.82
C ASP A 140 -11.29 11.30 5.66
N MET A 141 -11.80 11.21 4.44
CA MET A 141 -13.24 11.20 4.15
C MET A 141 -13.62 9.76 3.81
N ALA A 142 -14.68 9.22 4.38
CA ALA A 142 -15.12 7.88 4.05
C ALA A 142 -16.60 7.68 4.33
N LEU A 143 -17.19 6.73 3.60
CA LEU A 143 -18.47 6.15 3.97
C LEU A 143 -18.37 5.50 5.35
N LEU A 144 -19.51 5.40 6.04
CA LEU A 144 -19.57 4.77 7.34
C LEU A 144 -19.18 3.28 7.23
N ARG A 145 -18.38 2.83 8.20
CA ARG A 145 -18.14 1.41 8.48
C ARG A 145 -18.83 1.07 9.78
N GLY A 146 -19.62 -0.01 9.78
CA GLY A 146 -20.22 -0.56 10.98
C GLY A 146 -19.17 -1.11 11.95
N PHE A 147 -19.47 -1.07 13.25
CA PHE A 147 -18.56 -1.50 14.31
C PHE A 147 -18.10 -2.97 14.19
N LEU A 148 -18.95 -3.85 13.64
CA LEU A 148 -18.66 -5.28 13.43
C LEU A 148 -18.01 -5.59 12.07
N PHE A 149 -17.66 -4.58 11.27
CA PHE A 149 -17.11 -4.81 9.93
C PHE A 149 -15.60 -5.08 9.98
N CYS A 150 -15.24 -6.32 10.32
CA CYS A 150 -13.86 -6.80 10.31
C CYS A 150 -13.27 -6.96 8.90
N TYR A 151 -14.12 -7.12 7.87
CA TYR A 151 -13.69 -7.21 6.47
C TYR A 151 -13.55 -5.84 5.82
N CYS A 152 -12.46 -5.63 5.11
CA CYS A 152 -12.06 -4.31 4.62
C CYS A 152 -12.95 -3.77 3.48
N ASP A 153 -13.77 -4.61 2.87
CA ASP A 153 -14.69 -4.33 1.78
C ASP A 153 -16.13 -4.05 2.24
N VAL A 154 -16.41 -3.97 3.54
CA VAL A 154 -17.79 -3.70 4.00
C VAL A 154 -17.99 -2.22 4.33
N TRP A 155 -18.94 -1.60 3.62
CA TRP A 155 -19.30 -0.19 3.74
C TRP A 155 -20.81 -0.02 3.82
N ALA A 156 -21.29 0.95 4.60
CA ALA A 156 -22.67 1.38 4.52
C ALA A 156 -22.86 2.27 3.29
N LEU A 157 -23.19 1.68 2.14
CA LEU A 157 -23.25 2.37 0.85
C LEU A 157 -24.25 3.53 0.80
N GLY A 158 -25.28 3.53 1.66
CA GLY A 158 -26.24 4.62 1.79
C GLY A 158 -25.85 5.73 2.79
N SER A 159 -24.65 5.66 3.37
CA SER A 159 -24.17 6.69 4.30
C SER A 159 -23.46 7.83 3.56
N ASP A 160 -23.29 8.96 4.24
CA ASP A 160 -22.59 10.11 3.68
C ASP A 160 -21.06 9.90 3.63
N MET A 161 -20.44 10.43 2.57
CA MET A 161 -19.00 10.65 2.47
C MET A 161 -18.63 11.83 3.37
N GLU A 162 -18.20 11.54 4.60
CA GLU A 162 -17.87 12.57 5.60
C GLU A 162 -16.50 12.36 6.22
N VAL A 163 -16.00 13.38 6.93
CA VAL A 163 -14.76 13.27 7.71
C VAL A 163 -14.92 12.14 8.72
N ARG A 164 -13.94 11.25 8.79
CA ARG A 164 -13.86 10.16 9.78
C ARG A 164 -12.57 10.26 10.59
N PRO A 165 -12.58 9.80 11.86
CA PRO A 165 -11.32 9.51 12.56
C PRO A 165 -10.50 8.51 11.74
N HIS A 166 -9.18 8.60 11.87
CA HIS A 166 -8.29 7.67 11.20
C HIS A 166 -8.58 6.23 11.65
N ASN A 167 -8.65 5.32 10.69
CA ASN A 167 -8.78 3.89 10.89
C ASN A 167 -7.73 3.20 10.03
N SER A 168 -6.95 2.28 10.63
CA SER A 168 -5.89 1.55 9.93
C SER A 168 -6.40 0.77 8.71
N LEU A 169 -7.66 0.34 8.72
CA LEU A 169 -8.28 -0.35 7.57
C LEU A 169 -8.31 0.52 6.31
N TYR A 170 -8.32 1.85 6.45
CA TYR A 170 -8.22 2.75 5.29
C TYR A 170 -6.85 2.64 4.61
N ASP A 171 -5.79 2.31 5.35
CA ASP A 171 -4.48 2.06 4.78
C ASP A 171 -4.48 0.75 4.00
N ASP A 172 -5.09 -0.31 4.54
CA ASP A 172 -5.20 -1.62 3.88
C ASP A 172 -6.05 -1.59 2.62
N VAL A 173 -7.12 -0.78 2.62
CA VAL A 173 -8.01 -0.57 1.47
C VAL A 173 -7.26 0.12 0.34
N VAL A 174 -6.43 1.11 0.65
CA VAL A 174 -5.58 1.77 -0.36
C VAL A 174 -4.48 0.83 -0.83
N ALA A 175 -3.79 0.14 0.09
CA ALA A 175 -2.65 -0.73 -0.23
C ALA A 175 -3.04 -1.89 -1.15
N ARG A 176 -4.24 -2.43 -1.01
CA ARG A 176 -4.78 -3.50 -1.86
C ARG A 176 -5.55 -3.01 -3.08
N SER A 177 -5.64 -1.71 -3.28
CA SER A 177 -6.37 -1.16 -4.43
C SER A 177 -5.54 -1.20 -5.71
N CYS A 178 -6.17 -1.58 -6.81
CA CYS A 178 -5.59 -1.42 -8.14
C CYS A 178 -5.52 0.08 -8.48
N ALA A 179 -4.33 0.63 -8.70
CA ALA A 179 -4.19 2.05 -9.00
C ALA A 179 -4.48 2.32 -10.49
N TYR A 180 -5.38 3.26 -10.77
CA TYR A 180 -5.61 3.75 -12.12
C TYR A 180 -4.32 4.40 -12.66
N PRO A 181 -3.85 4.01 -13.85
CA PRO A 181 -2.48 4.33 -14.31
C PRO A 181 -2.23 5.83 -14.54
N LYS A 182 -3.26 6.59 -14.91
CA LYS A 182 -3.11 8.04 -15.16
C LYS A 182 -3.27 8.82 -13.87
N MET A 183 -2.14 9.15 -13.25
CA MET A 183 -2.08 9.84 -11.95
C MET A 183 -1.80 11.34 -12.11
N ARG A 184 -2.42 12.17 -11.26
CA ARG A 184 -1.97 13.56 -11.03
C ARG A 184 -1.27 13.65 -9.70
N ILE A 185 -0.06 14.19 -9.73
CA ILE A 185 0.87 14.23 -8.62
C ILE A 185 1.23 15.68 -8.33
N LEU A 186 1.21 16.06 -7.05
CA LEU A 186 1.66 17.38 -6.61
C LEU A 186 3.10 17.66 -7.07
N PRO A 187 3.42 18.88 -7.55
CA PRO A 187 4.78 19.26 -7.93
C PRO A 187 5.81 19.04 -6.81
N GLN A 188 5.42 19.25 -5.54
CA GLN A 188 6.28 19.04 -4.38
C GLN A 188 6.74 17.58 -4.26
N LEU A 189 5.84 16.61 -4.52
CA LEU A 189 6.19 15.18 -4.47
C LEU A 189 7.21 14.81 -5.55
N ARG A 190 7.05 15.37 -6.76
CA ARG A 190 8.02 15.19 -7.86
C ARG A 190 9.37 15.82 -7.49
N ARG A 191 9.36 17.05 -6.97
CA ARG A 191 10.55 17.76 -6.48
C ARG A 191 11.28 16.96 -5.40
N ASN A 192 10.52 16.28 -4.54
CA ASN A 192 11.06 15.50 -3.43
C ASN A 192 11.48 14.06 -3.83
N GLY A 193 11.45 13.72 -5.13
CA GLY A 193 12.05 12.49 -5.66
C GLY A 193 11.07 11.44 -6.17
N PHE A 194 9.75 11.67 -6.13
CA PHE A 194 8.79 10.71 -6.70
C PHE A 194 8.84 10.69 -8.23
N LYS A 195 9.18 9.52 -8.80
CA LYS A 195 9.32 9.30 -10.26
C LYS A 195 8.22 8.41 -10.87
N GLY A 196 7.17 8.10 -10.11
CA GLY A 196 6.03 7.30 -10.59
C GLY A 196 5.96 5.89 -10.01
N ASP A 197 7.04 5.39 -9.40
CA ASP A 197 7.07 4.11 -8.71
C ASP A 197 6.86 4.30 -7.20
N PHE A 198 6.06 3.41 -6.62
CA PHE A 198 5.77 3.34 -5.18
C PHE A 198 6.67 2.33 -4.45
N HIS A 199 7.44 1.52 -5.17
CA HIS A 199 8.39 0.56 -4.61
C HIS A 199 7.76 -0.41 -3.60
N GLY A 200 6.51 -0.82 -3.84
CA GLY A 200 5.75 -1.70 -2.92
C GLY A 200 5.26 -1.01 -1.63
N ILE A 201 5.34 0.32 -1.54
CA ILE A 201 4.83 1.11 -0.42
C ILE A 201 3.45 1.67 -0.77
N SER A 202 2.52 1.68 0.19
CA SER A 202 1.21 2.34 -0.01
C SER A 202 1.37 3.81 -0.43
N PRO A 203 0.63 4.29 -1.45
CA PRO A 203 0.70 5.67 -1.91
C PRO A 203 0.53 6.71 -0.81
N VAL A 204 -0.36 6.47 0.17
CA VAL A 204 -0.56 7.39 1.29
C VAL A 204 0.71 7.52 2.13
N ARG A 205 1.33 6.38 2.46
CA ARG A 205 2.51 6.34 3.34
C ARG A 205 3.69 7.02 2.67
N LEU A 206 3.95 6.72 1.40
CA LEU A 206 5.06 7.31 0.65
C LEU A 206 4.87 8.82 0.47
N PHE A 207 3.69 9.27 0.05
CA PHE A 207 3.44 10.70 -0.16
C PHE A 207 3.46 11.50 1.13
N LYS A 208 2.88 10.98 2.21
CA LYS A 208 2.98 11.59 3.54
C LYS A 208 4.45 11.81 3.90
N ALA A 209 5.26 10.75 3.82
CA ALA A 209 6.65 10.80 4.22
C ALA A 209 7.50 11.71 3.33
N LEU A 210 7.28 11.70 2.02
CA LEU A 210 7.94 12.61 1.09
C LEU A 210 7.62 14.08 1.36
N LEU A 211 6.43 14.38 1.90
CA LEU A 211 6.03 15.77 2.22
C LEU A 211 6.48 16.22 3.62
N SER A 212 6.67 15.29 4.56
CA SER A 212 6.95 15.63 5.96
C SER A 212 8.36 15.28 6.45
N ASP A 213 9.09 14.38 5.78
CA ASP A 213 10.38 13.88 6.23
C ASP A 213 11.50 14.11 5.18
N PRO A 214 12.44 15.05 5.44
CA PRO A 214 13.52 15.36 4.50
C PRO A 214 14.52 14.20 4.30
N ARG A 215 14.56 13.24 5.22
CA ARG A 215 15.42 12.04 5.10
C ARG A 215 14.92 11.15 3.97
N ILE A 216 13.60 11.00 3.86
CA ILE A 216 12.97 10.20 2.81
C ILE A 216 13.19 10.85 1.44
N GLU A 217 13.08 12.17 1.35
CA GLU A 217 13.47 12.91 0.14
C GLU A 217 14.94 12.64 -0.24
N THR A 218 15.85 12.72 0.72
CA THR A 218 17.29 12.49 0.50
C THR A 218 17.55 11.08 -0.05
N LEU A 219 16.96 10.07 0.57
CA LEU A 219 17.13 8.67 0.17
C LEU A 219 16.49 8.38 -1.20
N MET A 220 15.29 8.91 -1.46
CA MET A 220 14.62 8.77 -2.74
C MET A 220 15.42 9.40 -3.88
N LYS A 221 15.98 10.59 -3.66
CA LYS A 221 16.85 11.27 -4.64
C LYS A 221 18.17 10.54 -4.85
N GLY A 222 18.72 9.95 -3.79
CA GLY A 222 19.93 9.13 -3.85
C GLY A 222 19.73 7.74 -4.46
N GLY A 223 18.49 7.30 -4.69
CA GLY A 223 18.19 5.95 -5.18
C GLY A 223 18.32 4.85 -4.12
N GLU A 224 18.38 5.22 -2.84
CA GLU A 224 18.59 4.33 -1.70
C GLU A 224 17.27 3.68 -1.25
N ILE A 225 16.61 2.95 -2.14
CA ILE A 225 15.22 2.49 -1.97
C ILE A 225 15.04 1.55 -0.77
N GLU A 226 15.96 0.60 -0.55
CA GLU A 226 15.85 -0.34 0.57
C GLU A 226 16.09 0.34 1.92
N VAL A 227 17.01 1.31 1.97
CA VAL A 227 17.23 2.14 3.16
C VAL A 227 16.01 3.01 3.44
N MET A 228 15.43 3.61 2.39
CA MET A 228 14.22 4.41 2.47
C MET A 228 13.05 3.60 3.04
N LYS A 229 12.82 2.39 2.53
CA LYS A 229 11.82 1.47 3.07
C LYS A 229 12.07 1.19 4.55
N HIS A 230 13.29 0.78 4.92
CA HIS A 230 13.59 0.43 6.30
C HIS A 230 13.33 1.57 7.28
N PHE A 231 13.78 2.79 6.96
CA PHE A 231 13.54 3.98 7.80
C PHE A 231 12.08 4.43 7.80
N LEU A 232 11.37 4.27 6.68
CA LEU A 232 9.95 4.56 6.60
C LEU A 232 9.12 3.61 7.48
N PHE A 233 9.50 2.34 7.57
CA PHE A 233 8.86 1.34 8.42
C PHE A 233 9.29 1.42 9.89
N ASN A 234 10.51 1.88 10.15
CA ASN A 234 11.10 1.96 11.49
C ASN A 234 11.56 3.39 11.81
N THR A 235 10.61 4.29 12.07
CA THR A 235 10.89 5.72 12.27
C THR A 235 11.85 5.99 13.43
N ARG A 236 11.70 5.27 14.55
CA ARG A 236 12.62 5.36 15.69
C ARG A 236 14.06 4.98 15.32
N THR A 237 14.21 3.92 14.53
CA THR A 237 15.53 3.50 14.02
C THR A 237 16.12 4.58 13.12
N ALA A 238 15.30 5.20 12.27
CA ALA A 238 15.73 6.32 11.44
C ALA A 238 16.24 7.49 12.31
N ASP A 239 15.53 7.86 13.38
CA ASP A 239 15.95 8.94 14.29
C ASP A 239 17.29 8.62 14.96
N GLU A 240 17.48 7.37 15.40
CA GLU A 240 18.69 6.93 16.10
C GLU A 240 19.90 6.78 15.17
N CYS A 241 19.70 6.28 13.94
CA CYS A 241 20.78 5.86 13.05
C CYS A 241 21.13 6.88 11.96
N TRP A 242 20.28 7.89 11.70
CA TRP A 242 20.45 8.80 10.56
C TRP A 242 21.80 9.52 10.52
N ALA A 243 22.27 10.05 11.65
CA ALA A 243 23.56 10.74 11.71
C ALA A 243 24.72 9.80 11.35
N SER A 244 24.72 8.59 11.90
CA SER A 244 25.71 7.56 11.59
C SER A 244 25.63 7.12 10.13
N TYR A 245 24.43 7.03 9.57
CA TYR A 245 24.23 6.63 8.17
C TYR A 245 24.85 7.65 7.21
N LEU A 246 24.64 8.95 7.46
CA LEU A 246 25.28 10.02 6.68
C LEU A 246 26.81 9.97 6.75
N ILE A 247 27.37 9.63 7.92
CA ILE A 247 28.82 9.48 8.10
C ILE A 247 29.31 8.27 7.31
N ALA A 248 28.68 7.10 7.47
CA ALA A 248 29.02 5.89 6.73
C ALA A 248 29.02 6.13 5.21
N LYS A 249 28.00 6.83 4.68
CA LYS A 249 27.93 7.22 3.27
C LYS A 249 29.08 8.14 2.85
N ARG A 250 29.43 9.14 3.66
CA ARG A 250 30.57 10.03 3.38
C ARG A 250 31.89 9.27 3.30
N HIS A 251 32.05 8.25 4.13
CA HIS A 251 33.20 7.35 4.15
C HIS A 251 33.13 6.23 3.11
N LYS A 252 32.10 6.20 2.25
CA LYS A 252 31.86 5.17 1.23
C LYS A 252 31.79 3.75 1.81
N TYR A 253 31.38 3.62 3.07
CA TYR A 253 31.20 2.34 3.72
C TYR A 253 30.00 1.62 3.11
N GLN A 254 30.21 0.37 2.70
CA GLN A 254 29.13 -0.47 2.16
C GLN A 254 28.38 -1.15 3.31
N ILE A 255 27.06 -0.98 3.32
CA ILE A 255 26.18 -1.57 4.33
C ILE A 255 25.34 -2.62 3.63
N ASP A 256 25.75 -3.88 3.71
CA ASP A 256 25.06 -4.98 3.03
C ASP A 256 23.72 -5.30 3.71
N ASN A 257 23.71 -5.29 5.05
CA ASN A 257 22.50 -5.49 5.84
C ASN A 257 22.24 -4.31 6.76
N LEU A 258 21.36 -3.40 6.31
CA LEU A 258 21.01 -2.21 7.08
C LEU A 258 20.37 -2.53 8.43
N SER A 259 19.57 -3.59 8.53
CA SER A 259 18.91 -3.95 9.78
C SER A 259 19.95 -4.36 10.83
N MET A 260 20.84 -5.28 10.46
CA MET A 260 21.94 -5.71 11.35
C MET A 260 22.86 -4.54 11.71
N TRP A 261 23.13 -3.64 10.76
CA TRP A 261 23.95 -2.46 11.03
C TRP A 261 23.26 -1.50 12.01
N CYS A 262 21.94 -1.29 11.89
CA CYS A 262 21.18 -0.52 12.87
C CYS A 262 21.20 -1.17 14.26
N ASP A 263 21.06 -2.51 14.33
CA ASP A 263 21.14 -3.26 15.58
C ASP A 263 22.52 -3.11 16.24
N TYR A 264 23.59 -3.19 15.43
CA TYR A 264 24.96 -2.92 15.84
C TYR A 264 25.11 -1.51 16.44
N LEU A 265 24.57 -0.46 15.80
CA LEU A 265 24.60 0.89 16.35
C LEU A 265 23.89 1.00 17.71
N ARG A 266 22.76 0.30 17.90
CA ARG A 266 22.07 0.28 19.20
C ARG A 266 22.91 -0.42 20.27
N MET A 267 23.62 -1.50 19.92
CA MET A 267 24.57 -2.15 20.83
C MET A 267 25.70 -1.20 21.21
N LEU A 268 26.33 -0.53 20.23
CA LEU A 268 27.36 0.48 20.48
C LEU A 268 26.88 1.58 21.41
N LYS A 269 25.65 2.07 21.22
CA LYS A 269 25.03 3.06 22.11
C LYS A 269 24.89 2.55 23.54
N LYS A 270 24.42 1.31 23.74
CA LYS A 270 24.31 0.70 25.08
C LYS A 270 25.69 0.48 25.72
N LEU A 271 26.73 0.25 24.91
CA LEU A 271 28.13 0.15 25.35
C LEU A 271 28.82 1.51 25.58
N GLY A 272 28.10 2.63 25.45
CA GLY A 272 28.65 3.98 25.63
C GLY A 272 29.62 4.42 24.54
N GLN A 273 29.60 3.78 23.36
CA GLN A 273 30.48 4.12 22.24
C GLN A 273 29.91 5.29 21.43
N ASP A 274 30.80 6.13 20.88
CA ASP A 274 30.41 7.25 20.03
C ASP A 274 29.97 6.77 18.64
N LEU A 275 28.69 7.01 18.32
CA LEU A 275 28.07 6.67 17.03
C LEU A 275 28.41 7.65 15.90
N ARG A 276 29.13 8.74 16.20
CA ARG A 276 29.63 9.70 15.21
C ARG A 276 31.09 9.44 14.82
N ASN A 277 31.75 8.51 15.48
CA ASN A 277 33.12 8.14 15.14
C ASN A 277 33.13 7.06 14.04
N PRO A 278 33.66 7.35 12.83
CA PRO A 278 33.74 6.39 11.74
C PRO A 278 34.42 5.08 12.11
N LYS A 279 35.44 5.12 12.99
CA LYS A 279 36.16 3.93 13.45
C LYS A 279 35.26 2.94 14.21
N ASN A 280 34.19 3.43 14.82
CA ASN A 280 33.23 2.60 15.54
C ASN A 280 32.14 2.06 14.61
N ILE A 281 31.63 2.90 13.70
CA ILE A 281 30.43 2.58 12.92
C ILE A 281 30.72 1.94 11.55
N CYS A 282 31.98 2.01 11.09
CA CYS A 282 32.46 1.45 9.82
C CYS A 282 33.62 0.47 10.05
N PRO A 283 33.38 -0.68 10.73
CA PRO A 283 34.42 -1.69 10.93
C PRO A 283 34.85 -2.33 9.61
N GLU A 284 36.12 -2.73 9.49
CA GLU A 284 36.61 -3.46 8.30
C GLU A 284 35.95 -4.84 8.19
N ASP A 285 35.84 -5.57 9.30
CA ASP A 285 35.07 -6.80 9.43
C ASP A 285 33.81 -6.55 10.26
N PHE A 286 32.69 -6.34 9.56
CA PHE A 286 31.40 -6.07 10.20
C PHE A 286 30.91 -7.21 11.08
N MET A 287 31.09 -8.47 10.65
CA MET A 287 30.58 -9.63 11.38
C MET A 287 31.36 -9.83 12.67
N ALA A 288 32.69 -9.76 12.62
CA ALA A 288 33.51 -9.86 13.82
C ALA A 288 33.22 -8.72 14.82
N ALA A 289 33.00 -7.50 14.32
CA ALA A 289 32.64 -6.36 15.16
C ALA A 289 31.25 -6.51 15.80
N HIS A 290 30.27 -6.99 15.03
CA HIS A 290 28.93 -7.28 15.50
C HIS A 290 28.95 -8.34 16.61
N ASP A 291 29.58 -9.49 16.38
CA ASP A 291 29.63 -10.61 17.34
C ASP A 291 30.37 -10.24 18.63
N ASN A 292 31.39 -9.39 18.53
CA ASN A 292 32.06 -8.84 19.71
C ASN A 292 31.11 -7.93 20.52
N ALA A 293 30.36 -7.05 19.85
CA ALA A 293 29.38 -6.21 20.52
C ALA A 293 28.26 -7.04 21.17
N THR A 294 27.76 -8.08 20.48
CA THR A 294 26.75 -9.01 21.02
C THR A 294 27.22 -9.67 22.31
N ARG A 295 28.42 -10.27 22.32
CA ARG A 295 28.99 -10.89 23.53
C ARG A 295 29.11 -9.93 24.70
N LYS A 296 29.49 -8.66 24.44
CA LYS A 296 29.58 -7.62 25.48
C LYS A 296 28.20 -7.26 26.05
N ILE A 297 27.18 -7.18 25.20
CA ILE A 297 25.81 -6.88 25.61
C ILE A 297 25.22 -8.04 26.43
N GLU A 298 25.44 -9.28 26.00
CA GLU A 298 25.01 -10.48 26.72
C GLU A 298 25.63 -10.55 28.12
N ALA A 299 26.93 -10.24 28.24
CA ALA A 299 27.61 -10.18 29.55
C ALA A 299 27.03 -9.10 30.48
N ILE A 300 26.54 -7.98 29.93
CA ILE A 300 25.82 -6.96 30.71
C ILE A 300 24.47 -7.51 31.17
N HIS A 301 23.70 -8.12 30.27
CA HIS A 301 22.39 -8.71 30.61
C HIS A 301 22.49 -9.86 31.62
N GLU A 302 23.55 -10.66 31.58
CA GLU A 302 23.79 -11.72 32.57
C GLU A 302 24.07 -11.13 33.96
N LYS A 303 24.88 -10.07 34.04
CA LYS A 303 25.14 -9.35 35.30
C LYS A 303 23.87 -8.70 35.86
N GLU A 304 23.06 -8.07 35.00
CA GLU A 304 21.77 -7.47 35.38
C GLU A 304 20.81 -8.54 35.95
N ARG A 305 20.64 -9.67 35.25
CA ARG A 305 19.79 -10.79 35.72
C ARG A 305 20.28 -11.39 37.04
N ALA A 306 21.59 -11.58 37.19
CA ALA A 306 22.17 -12.08 38.44
C ALA A 306 21.98 -11.10 39.61
N ALA A 307 21.98 -9.79 39.35
CA ALA A 307 21.71 -8.78 40.37
C ALA A 307 20.22 -8.72 40.76
N GLU A 308 19.31 -8.89 39.80
CA GLU A 308 17.86 -8.97 40.06
C GLU A 308 17.48 -10.22 40.86
N GLN A 309 18.07 -11.38 40.57
CA GLN A 309 17.85 -12.61 41.34
C GLN A 309 18.38 -12.55 42.78
N ARG A 310 19.30 -11.62 43.06
CA ARG A 310 19.85 -11.37 44.41
C ARG A 310 19.05 -10.32 45.19
N ARG A 311 18.09 -9.66 44.57
CA ARG A 311 17.16 -8.70 45.20
C ARG A 311 15.87 -9.40 45.60
#